data_AF-A0AAX1C0Z6-F1
#
_entry.id   AF-A0AAX1C0Z6-F1
#
_cell.length_a   1.000
_cell.length_b   1.000
_cell.length_c   1.000
_cell.angle_alpha   90.00
_cell.angle_beta   90.00
_cell.angle_gamma   90.00
#
_symmetry.space_group_name_H-M   'P 1'
#
loop_
_entity.id
_entity.type
_entity.pdbx_description
1 polymer ?
#
loop_
_entity_poly.entity_id
_entity_poly.type
_entity_poly.pdbx_seq_one_letter_code
_entity_poly.pdbx_strand_id
1 'polypeptide(L)'
;MRIYMIDRNIVSKISSDFKNCRSEDKNLIKSLDTKGSAISLLLANIEGRLGAPQDMGQASFGMLAEGEMVKGFFKKARVDTDFFEVFNNLASWGITSHQSDSFLKHSEVVAYLQDTLHQPRSLAQAKEIREDIFNFVSNRGLEIGHPIVLCGLATLYGNQNARGVLKPKEPKENDLKRDARIYNALADLMVIVNLSELIDGSRRTGMNMKIHFETIDRPLRGFIREFGLLGVARSRLALVNDSTITLGFNMSLFPKLIGAEAEEFMKWINTKKRQT
;
A
#
# COMPACT_ATOMS: atom_id res chain seq x y z
N MET A 1 8.45 -21.64 -3.87
CA MET A 1 7.23 -21.64 -3.03
C MET A 1 6.40 -20.39 -3.38
N ARG A 2 5.05 -20.48 -3.37
CA ARG A 2 4.18 -19.29 -3.50
C ARG A 2 3.79 -18.81 -2.11
N ILE A 3 3.85 -17.50 -1.88
CA ILE A 3 3.48 -16.90 -0.60
C ILE A 3 2.39 -15.89 -0.87
N TYR A 4 1.23 -16.07 -0.24
CA TYR A 4 0.14 -15.12 -0.25
C TYR A 4 0.20 -14.28 1.01
N MET A 5 0.57 -13.02 0.85
CA MET A 5 0.48 -11.98 1.87
C MET A 5 -0.97 -11.51 1.90
N ILE A 6 -1.64 -11.65 3.04
CA ILE A 6 -3.02 -11.20 3.22
C ILE A 6 -3.08 -9.94 4.10
N ASP A 7 -4.09 -9.10 3.87
CA ASP A 7 -4.35 -7.88 4.63
C ASP A 7 -5.28 -8.12 5.83
N ARG A 8 -5.49 -7.06 6.64
CA ARG A 8 -6.38 -7.13 7.80
C ARG A 8 -7.81 -7.48 7.43
N ASN A 9 -8.28 -7.04 6.26
CA ASN A 9 -9.64 -7.28 5.81
C ASN A 9 -9.92 -8.77 5.61
N ILE A 10 -8.99 -9.53 5.01
CA ILE A 10 -9.13 -10.99 4.88
C ILE A 10 -9.13 -11.65 6.26
N VAL A 11 -8.19 -11.31 7.14
CA VAL A 11 -8.11 -11.87 8.50
C VAL A 11 -9.40 -11.65 9.27
N SER A 12 -9.96 -10.43 9.20
CA SER A 12 -11.24 -10.06 9.82
C SER A 12 -12.42 -10.88 9.27
N LYS A 13 -12.42 -11.22 7.97
CA LYS A 13 -13.46 -12.09 7.40
C LYS A 13 -13.33 -13.54 7.85
N ILE A 14 -12.12 -14.06 8.00
CA ILE A 14 -11.92 -15.41 8.54
C ILE A 14 -12.37 -15.43 10.01
N SER A 15 -11.95 -14.46 10.83
CA SER A 15 -12.28 -14.41 12.26
C SER A 15 -13.77 -14.25 12.54
N SER A 16 -14.52 -13.64 11.62
CA SER A 16 -15.98 -13.45 11.73
C SER A 16 -16.79 -14.55 11.06
N ASP A 17 -16.15 -15.67 10.69
CA ASP A 17 -16.76 -16.77 9.92
C ASP A 17 -17.54 -16.27 8.69
N PHE A 18 -16.92 -15.33 7.96
CA PHE A 18 -17.46 -14.71 6.75
C PHE A 18 -18.80 -13.99 6.95
N LYS A 19 -19.10 -13.51 8.16
CA LYS A 19 -20.28 -12.68 8.41
C LYS A 19 -20.28 -11.45 7.49
N ASN A 20 -21.41 -11.21 6.81
CA ASN A 20 -21.58 -10.13 5.83
C ASN A 20 -20.46 -10.11 4.77
N CYS A 21 -19.96 -11.28 4.36
CA CYS A 21 -18.98 -11.41 3.28
C CYS A 21 -19.70 -11.73 1.96
N ARG A 22 -19.31 -11.06 0.88
CA ARG A 22 -19.83 -11.39 -0.46
C ARG A 22 -19.32 -12.76 -0.88
N SER A 23 -20.13 -13.52 -1.61
CA SER A 23 -19.76 -14.85 -2.10
C SER A 23 -18.45 -14.84 -2.91
N GLU A 24 -18.24 -13.82 -3.74
CA GLU A 24 -17.01 -13.64 -4.52
C GLU A 24 -15.76 -13.49 -3.64
N ASP A 25 -15.86 -12.69 -2.58
CA ASP A 25 -14.75 -12.45 -1.65
C ASP A 25 -14.46 -13.72 -0.83
N LYS A 26 -15.51 -14.43 -0.39
CA LYS A 26 -15.38 -15.73 0.30
C LYS A 26 -14.72 -16.78 -0.61
N ASN A 27 -15.11 -16.83 -1.88
CA ASN A 27 -14.55 -17.76 -2.86
C ASN A 27 -13.08 -17.46 -3.15
N LEU A 28 -12.71 -16.19 -3.25
CA LEU A 28 -11.31 -15.77 -3.36
C LEU A 28 -10.51 -16.22 -2.14
N ILE A 29 -10.97 -15.93 -0.92
CA ILE A 29 -10.22 -16.28 0.30
C ILE A 29 -10.01 -17.80 0.37
N LYS A 30 -11.04 -18.59 0.04
CA LYS A 30 -10.94 -20.06 -0.03
C LYS A 30 -10.00 -20.55 -1.13
N SER A 31 -9.90 -19.84 -2.26
CA SER A 31 -9.04 -20.27 -3.37
C SER A 31 -7.54 -20.13 -3.08
N LEU A 32 -7.17 -19.39 -2.04
CA LEU A 32 -5.78 -19.30 -1.58
C LEU A 32 -5.29 -20.62 -0.95
N ASP A 33 -6.21 -21.47 -0.47
CA ASP A 33 -5.91 -22.76 0.18
C ASP A 33 -5.42 -23.82 -0.81
N THR A 34 -4.17 -23.71 -1.22
CA THR A 34 -3.55 -24.56 -2.25
C THR A 34 -2.32 -25.29 -1.72
N LYS A 35 -2.10 -26.52 -2.19
CA LYS A 35 -0.92 -27.30 -1.79
C LYS A 35 0.34 -26.64 -2.34
N GLY A 36 1.36 -26.49 -1.51
CA GLY A 36 2.64 -25.87 -1.90
C GLY A 36 2.63 -24.34 -1.91
N SER A 37 1.56 -23.70 -1.41
CA SER A 37 1.56 -22.29 -1.04
C SER A 37 1.70 -22.10 0.47
N ALA A 38 2.09 -20.88 0.85
CA ALA A 38 2.05 -20.39 2.22
C ALA A 38 1.16 -19.16 2.31
N ILE A 39 0.49 -18.97 3.45
CA ILE A 39 -0.24 -17.77 3.83
C ILE A 39 0.58 -17.05 4.89
N SER A 40 0.88 -15.77 4.65
CA SER A 40 1.61 -14.91 5.58
C SER A 40 0.69 -13.82 6.13
N LEU A 41 0.72 -13.65 7.45
CA LEU A 41 -0.01 -12.62 8.19
C LEU A 41 0.81 -11.33 8.37
N LEU A 42 2.04 -11.28 7.87
CA LEU A 42 2.96 -10.17 8.15
C LEU A 42 2.36 -8.79 7.82
N LEU A 43 1.74 -8.61 6.65
CA LEU A 43 1.13 -7.33 6.28
C LEU A 43 -0.08 -6.98 7.14
N ALA A 44 -0.95 -7.95 7.42
CA ALA A 44 -2.08 -7.76 8.34
C ALA A 44 -1.63 -7.38 9.77
N ASN A 45 -0.48 -7.87 10.20
CA ASN A 45 0.11 -7.54 11.50
C ASN A 45 0.75 -6.16 11.52
N ILE A 46 1.44 -5.75 10.44
CA ILE A 46 1.99 -4.40 10.30
C ILE A 46 0.87 -3.35 10.28
N GLU A 47 -0.23 -3.61 9.57
CA GLU A 47 -1.41 -2.73 9.51
C GLU A 47 -2.06 -2.54 10.90
N GLY A 48 -2.07 -3.61 11.69
CA GLY A 48 -2.50 -3.62 13.08
C GLY A 48 -4.01 -3.88 13.29
N ARG A 49 -4.40 -4.17 14.54
CA ARG A 49 -5.77 -4.62 14.89
C ARG A 49 -6.74 -3.49 15.25
N LEU A 50 -6.23 -2.32 15.65
CA LEU A 50 -7.04 -1.25 16.26
C LEU A 50 -7.28 -0.03 15.34
N GLY A 51 -6.82 -0.08 14.08
CA GLY A 51 -6.85 1.09 13.20
C GLY A 51 -5.98 2.25 13.72
N ALA A 52 -4.93 1.90 14.48
CA ALA A 52 -3.95 2.78 15.07
C ALA A 52 -2.59 2.05 15.11
N PRO A 53 -1.46 2.81 15.16
CA PRO A 53 -0.14 2.21 15.27
C PRO A 53 -0.07 1.25 16.46
N GLN A 54 0.58 0.09 16.27
CA GLN A 54 0.80 -0.91 17.31
C GLN A 54 2.28 -0.99 17.65
N ASP A 55 2.60 -1.42 18.88
CA ASP A 55 3.96 -1.79 19.25
C ASP A 55 4.30 -3.24 18.85
N MET A 56 5.58 -3.59 18.90
CA MET A 56 6.06 -4.91 18.50
C MET A 56 5.48 -6.03 19.37
N GLY A 57 5.24 -5.78 20.67
CA GLY A 57 4.62 -6.74 21.57
C GLY A 57 3.18 -7.03 21.20
N GLN A 58 2.41 -5.98 20.92
CA GLN A 58 1.02 -6.06 20.45
C GLN A 58 0.91 -6.79 19.10
N ALA A 59 1.80 -6.48 18.15
CA ALA A 59 1.85 -7.14 16.86
C ALA A 59 2.21 -8.64 16.99
N SER A 60 3.20 -8.97 17.83
CA SER A 60 3.62 -10.35 18.09
C SER A 60 2.52 -11.19 18.76
N PHE A 61 1.85 -10.64 19.78
CA PHE A 61 0.72 -11.31 20.42
C PHE A 61 -0.47 -11.50 19.46
N GLY A 62 -0.78 -10.47 18.67
CA GLY A 62 -1.80 -10.55 17.62
C GLY A 62 -1.52 -11.67 16.62
N MET A 63 -0.25 -11.79 16.19
CA MET A 63 0.19 -12.79 15.25
C MET A 63 -0.03 -14.23 15.73
N LEU A 64 0.30 -14.55 16.99
CA LEU A 64 0.13 -15.91 17.50
C LEU A 64 -1.35 -16.30 17.56
N ALA A 65 -2.18 -15.43 18.11
CA ALA A 65 -3.62 -15.67 18.23
C ALA A 65 -4.29 -15.81 16.84
N GLU A 66 -3.91 -14.96 15.89
CA GLU A 66 -4.48 -14.99 14.54
C GLU A 66 -3.87 -16.09 13.67
N GLY A 67 -2.61 -16.42 13.87
CA GLY A 67 -1.91 -17.51 13.21
C GLY A 67 -2.62 -18.83 13.42
N GLU A 68 -2.96 -19.17 14.66
CA GLU A 68 -3.69 -20.41 14.97
C GLU A 68 -5.12 -20.41 14.40
N MET A 69 -5.82 -19.27 14.43
CA MET A 69 -7.14 -19.14 13.80
C MET A 69 -7.07 -19.32 12.28
N VAL A 70 -6.12 -18.66 11.62
CA VAL A 70 -5.93 -18.74 10.17
C VAL A 70 -5.45 -20.14 9.74
N LYS A 71 -4.62 -20.80 10.54
CA LYS A 71 -4.23 -22.21 10.39
C LYS A 71 -5.41 -23.17 10.61
N GLY A 72 -6.34 -22.79 11.47
CA GLY A 72 -7.64 -23.45 11.61
C GLY A 72 -8.48 -23.38 10.33
N PHE A 73 -8.30 -22.35 9.50
CA PHE A 73 -9.05 -22.15 8.26
C PHE A 73 -8.37 -22.77 7.03
N PHE A 74 -7.09 -22.46 6.77
CA PHE A 74 -6.33 -22.98 5.63
C PHE A 74 -5.79 -24.39 5.93
N LYS A 75 -6.28 -25.40 5.22
CA LYS A 75 -5.93 -26.82 5.49
C LYS A 75 -4.86 -27.37 4.55
N LYS A 76 -4.67 -26.75 3.39
CA LYS A 76 -3.73 -27.18 2.35
C LYS A 76 -2.53 -26.26 2.24
N ALA A 77 -2.75 -24.95 2.34
CA ALA A 77 -1.68 -23.97 2.41
C ALA A 77 -1.03 -24.01 3.79
N ARG A 78 0.30 -23.85 3.84
CA ARG A 78 1.00 -23.66 5.12
C ARG A 78 0.65 -22.27 5.65
N VAL A 79 0.25 -22.14 6.90
CA VAL A 79 0.18 -20.82 7.55
C VAL A 79 1.52 -20.63 8.23
N ASP A 80 2.31 -19.69 7.70
CA ASP A 80 3.71 -19.58 8.04
C ASP A 80 3.92 -18.46 9.06
N THR A 81 4.04 -18.84 10.34
CA THR A 81 4.55 -17.97 11.40
C THR A 81 6.04 -17.74 11.25
N ASP A 82 6.78 -18.69 10.67
CA ASP A 82 8.25 -18.67 10.59
C ASP A 82 8.72 -17.69 9.51
N PHE A 83 7.88 -17.38 8.52
CA PHE A 83 8.13 -16.28 7.58
C PHE A 83 8.35 -14.95 8.32
N PHE A 84 7.63 -14.72 9.42
CA PHE A 84 7.84 -13.54 10.24
C PHE A 84 9.20 -13.57 10.95
N GLU A 85 9.67 -14.73 11.40
CA GLU A 85 10.99 -14.87 12.02
C GLU A 85 12.12 -14.59 11.02
N VAL A 86 12.00 -15.11 9.79
CA VAL A 86 12.98 -14.87 8.72
C VAL A 86 13.00 -13.40 8.29
N PHE A 87 11.84 -12.75 8.28
CA PHE A 87 11.69 -11.33 7.94
C PHE A 87 11.47 -10.45 9.18
N ASN A 88 11.99 -10.85 10.34
CA ASN A 88 11.74 -10.16 11.61
C ASN A 88 12.24 -8.71 11.58
N ASN A 89 13.33 -8.45 10.85
CA ASN A 89 13.82 -7.10 10.61
C ASN A 89 12.81 -6.25 9.84
N LEU A 90 12.12 -6.82 8.84
CA LEU A 90 11.08 -6.11 8.10
C LEU A 90 9.81 -5.94 8.94
N ALA A 91 9.42 -6.94 9.72
CA ALA A 91 8.31 -6.80 10.65
C ALA A 91 8.58 -5.68 11.67
N SER A 92 9.77 -5.72 12.27
CA SER A 92 10.26 -4.71 13.20
C SER A 92 10.30 -3.33 12.54
N TRP A 93 10.79 -3.24 11.31
CA TRP A 93 10.84 -2.00 10.54
C TRP A 93 9.45 -1.49 10.16
N GLY A 94 8.56 -2.34 9.67
CA GLY A 94 7.18 -1.99 9.32
C GLY A 94 6.46 -1.45 10.55
N ILE A 95 6.59 -2.11 11.70
CA ILE A 95 5.96 -1.68 12.95
C ILE A 95 6.57 -0.37 13.48
N THR A 96 7.89 -0.23 13.49
CA THR A 96 8.58 0.96 14.00
C THR A 96 8.45 2.17 13.09
N SER A 97 8.40 1.98 11.77
CA SER A 97 8.18 3.07 10.81
C SER A 97 6.80 3.70 10.97
N HIS A 98 5.78 2.92 11.35
CA HIS A 98 4.44 3.44 11.71
C HIS A 98 4.43 4.26 13.01
N GLN A 99 5.51 4.26 13.79
CA GLN A 99 5.68 5.04 15.02
C GLN A 99 6.66 6.22 14.88
N SER A 100 7.20 6.44 13.68
CA SER A 100 8.27 7.42 13.44
C SER A 100 7.74 8.78 12.97
N ASP A 101 8.58 9.82 13.05
CA ASP A 101 8.33 11.14 12.47
C ASP A 101 7.98 11.08 10.97
N SER A 102 8.44 10.04 10.27
CA SER A 102 8.06 9.80 8.88
C SER A 102 6.56 9.51 8.74
N PHE A 103 5.97 8.73 9.64
CA PHE A 103 4.54 8.43 9.59
C PHE A 103 3.71 9.71 9.71
N LEU A 104 4.11 10.62 10.61
CA LEU A 104 3.46 11.91 10.75
C LEU A 104 3.56 12.73 9.45
N LYS A 105 4.77 12.85 8.87
CA LYS A 105 4.98 13.54 7.58
C LYS A 105 4.12 12.95 6.46
N HIS A 106 4.06 11.62 6.38
CA HIS A 106 3.24 10.91 5.39
C HIS A 106 1.74 11.14 5.62
N SER A 107 1.30 11.16 6.88
CA SER A 107 -0.09 11.42 7.24
C SER A 107 -0.54 12.83 6.87
N GLU A 108 0.34 13.84 7.01
CA GLU A 108 0.07 15.21 6.58
C GLU A 108 -0.11 15.29 5.06
N VAL A 109 0.71 14.57 4.30
CA VAL A 109 0.59 14.51 2.84
C VAL A 109 -0.71 13.81 2.43
N VAL A 110 -1.06 12.69 3.06
CA VAL A 110 -2.35 12.02 2.81
C VAL A 110 -3.52 12.94 3.15
N ALA A 111 -3.47 13.66 4.28
CA ALA A 111 -4.50 14.62 4.67
C ALA A 111 -4.68 15.73 3.63
N TYR A 112 -3.57 16.33 3.20
CA TYR A 112 -3.58 17.36 2.15
C TYR A 112 -4.17 16.84 0.84
N LEU A 113 -3.78 15.65 0.41
CA LEU A 113 -4.32 15.04 -0.81
C LEU A 113 -5.82 14.75 -0.69
N GLN A 114 -6.29 14.26 0.47
CA GLN A 114 -7.72 14.02 0.71
C GLN A 114 -8.54 15.31 0.63
N ASP A 115 -8.04 16.38 1.23
CA ASP A 115 -8.69 17.69 1.26
C ASP A 115 -8.69 18.34 -0.13
N THR A 116 -7.57 18.32 -0.85
CA THR A 116 -7.44 18.97 -2.16
C THR A 116 -8.23 18.26 -3.26
N LEU A 117 -8.32 16.93 -3.20
CA LEU A 117 -8.85 16.08 -4.28
C LEU A 117 -10.29 15.58 -4.07
N HIS A 118 -11.02 16.17 -3.12
CA HIS A 118 -12.40 15.78 -2.82
C HIS A 118 -13.35 15.97 -4.00
N GLN A 119 -13.09 16.93 -4.90
CA GLN A 119 -13.86 17.16 -6.13
C GLN A 119 -13.06 16.77 -7.38
N PRO A 120 -13.71 16.20 -8.42
CA PRO A 120 -13.13 16.07 -9.74
C PRO A 120 -12.73 17.44 -10.32
N ARG A 121 -11.67 17.48 -11.11
CA ARG A 121 -11.13 18.70 -11.71
C ARG A 121 -11.09 18.59 -13.24
N SER A 122 -11.19 19.74 -13.91
CA SER A 122 -10.87 19.84 -15.33
C SER A 122 -9.36 19.64 -15.57
N LEU A 123 -8.93 19.36 -16.80
CA LEU A 123 -7.51 19.18 -17.12
C LEU A 123 -6.68 20.43 -16.82
N ALA A 124 -7.21 21.62 -17.12
CA ALA A 124 -6.51 22.88 -16.82
C ALA A 124 -6.27 23.06 -15.31
N GLN A 125 -7.31 22.84 -14.49
CA GLN A 125 -7.20 22.89 -13.03
C GLN A 125 -6.32 21.78 -12.47
N ALA A 126 -6.28 20.61 -13.14
CA ALA A 126 -5.43 19.51 -12.72
C ALA A 126 -3.94 19.86 -12.82
N LYS A 127 -3.55 20.66 -13.82
CA LYS A 127 -2.17 21.14 -13.93
C LYS A 127 -1.77 22.02 -12.75
N GLU A 128 -2.61 22.99 -12.37
CA GLU A 128 -2.35 23.87 -11.23
C GLU A 128 -2.24 23.08 -9.92
N ILE A 129 -3.22 22.21 -9.66
CA ILE A 129 -3.25 21.37 -8.46
C ILE A 129 -2.06 20.40 -8.41
N ARG A 130 -1.61 19.90 -9.56
CA ARG A 130 -0.40 19.07 -9.63
C ARG A 130 0.83 19.83 -9.14
N GLU A 131 1.02 21.06 -9.59
CA GLU A 131 2.15 21.87 -9.13
C GLU A 131 2.04 22.19 -7.63
N ASP A 132 0.83 22.46 -7.13
CA ASP A 132 0.58 22.65 -5.69
C ASP A 132 0.94 21.39 -4.88
N ILE A 133 0.55 20.20 -5.36
CA ILE A 133 0.94 18.92 -4.77
C ILE A 133 2.46 18.79 -4.75
N PHE A 134 3.14 19.12 -5.85
CA PHE A 134 4.60 19.02 -5.94
C PHE A 134 5.31 19.93 -4.93
N ASN A 135 4.84 21.17 -4.81
CA ASN A 135 5.37 22.11 -3.83
C ASN A 135 5.12 21.62 -2.40
N PHE A 136 3.92 21.12 -2.11
CA PHE A 136 3.56 20.62 -0.78
C PHE A 136 4.42 19.42 -0.34
N VAL A 137 4.66 18.47 -1.24
CA VAL A 137 5.43 17.25 -0.93
C VAL A 137 6.93 17.51 -0.90
N SER A 138 7.44 18.40 -1.78
CA SER A 138 8.85 18.79 -1.80
C SER A 138 9.26 19.46 -0.48
N ASN A 139 8.41 20.33 0.07
CA ASN A 139 8.64 20.98 1.37
C ASN A 139 8.66 20.01 2.56
N ARG A 140 8.21 18.77 2.35
CA ARG A 140 8.20 17.69 3.36
C ARG A 140 9.23 16.60 3.08
N GLY A 141 10.05 16.77 2.05
CA GLY A 141 11.09 15.82 1.66
C GLY A 141 10.55 14.52 1.04
N LEU A 142 9.31 14.52 0.53
CA LEU A 142 8.76 13.36 -0.17
C LEU A 142 9.08 13.42 -1.66
N GLU A 143 9.64 12.34 -2.19
CA GLU A 143 9.82 12.20 -3.62
C GLU A 143 8.49 12.02 -4.33
N ILE A 144 8.40 12.50 -5.57
CA ILE A 144 7.15 12.36 -6.33
C ILE A 144 6.93 10.91 -6.82
N GLY A 145 7.99 10.12 -6.90
CA GLY A 145 7.90 8.67 -7.11
C GLY A 145 7.25 7.91 -5.94
N HIS A 146 7.08 8.55 -4.78
CA HIS A 146 6.53 7.91 -3.60
C HIS A 146 5.08 7.43 -3.83
N PRO A 147 4.70 6.20 -3.42
CA PRO A 147 3.36 5.64 -3.65
C PRO A 147 2.20 6.55 -3.21
N ILE A 148 2.38 7.27 -2.10
CA ILE A 148 1.40 8.27 -1.63
C ILE A 148 1.17 9.37 -2.66
N VAL A 149 2.25 9.93 -3.21
CA VAL A 149 2.16 11.01 -4.18
C VAL A 149 1.59 10.48 -5.49
N LEU A 150 2.03 9.31 -5.94
CA LEU A 150 1.46 8.65 -7.12
C LEU A 150 -0.04 8.37 -6.97
N CYS A 151 -0.52 7.99 -5.78
CA CYS A 151 -1.96 7.83 -5.50
C CYS A 151 -2.73 9.15 -5.62
N GLY A 152 -2.17 10.25 -5.08
CA GLY A 152 -2.74 11.58 -5.24
C GLY A 152 -2.84 12.01 -6.70
N LEU A 153 -1.77 11.86 -7.46
CA LEU A 153 -1.73 12.17 -8.88
C LEU A 153 -2.67 11.28 -9.70
N ALA A 154 -2.72 9.99 -9.41
CA ALA A 154 -3.64 9.06 -10.06
C ALA A 154 -5.10 9.45 -9.80
N THR A 155 -5.41 9.86 -8.57
CA THR A 155 -6.74 10.37 -8.19
C THR A 155 -7.08 11.64 -8.96
N LEU A 156 -6.15 12.60 -9.02
CA LEU A 156 -6.29 13.84 -9.77
C LEU A 156 -6.60 13.59 -11.25
N TYR A 157 -5.87 12.64 -11.85
CA TYR A 157 -6.03 12.23 -13.24
C TYR A 157 -7.09 11.13 -13.46
N GLY A 158 -8.00 10.93 -12.49
CA GLY A 158 -9.27 10.21 -12.71
C GLY A 158 -9.24 8.71 -12.47
N ASN A 159 -8.18 8.16 -11.88
CA ASN A 159 -8.13 6.74 -11.52
C ASN A 159 -9.07 6.44 -10.33
N GLN A 160 -10.08 5.60 -10.57
CA GLN A 160 -11.11 5.28 -9.57
C GLN A 160 -10.58 4.39 -8.45
N ASN A 161 -9.61 3.52 -8.73
CA ASN A 161 -8.99 2.67 -7.71
C ASN A 161 -8.17 3.53 -6.75
N ALA A 162 -7.33 4.43 -7.28
CA ALA A 162 -6.57 5.39 -6.47
C ALA A 162 -7.50 6.27 -5.61
N ARG A 163 -8.58 6.80 -6.21
CA ARG A 163 -9.60 7.56 -5.47
C ARG A 163 -10.25 6.73 -4.36
N GLY A 164 -10.50 5.45 -4.62
CA GLY A 164 -11.08 4.51 -3.67
C GLY A 164 -10.13 4.11 -2.53
N VAL A 165 -8.80 4.15 -2.75
CA VAL A 165 -7.78 4.00 -1.70
C VAL A 165 -7.66 5.30 -0.90
N LEU A 166 -7.48 6.43 -1.57
CA LEU A 166 -7.27 7.73 -0.93
C LEU A 166 -8.53 8.21 -0.18
N LYS A 167 -9.72 7.88 -0.65
CA LYS A 167 -11.03 8.23 -0.07
C LYS A 167 -11.16 9.74 0.22
N PRO A 168 -10.84 10.63 -0.74
CA PRO A 168 -10.87 12.07 -0.51
C PRO A 168 -12.29 12.54 -0.19
N LYS A 169 -12.42 13.47 0.75
CA LYS A 169 -13.69 14.01 1.24
C LYS A 169 -13.58 15.49 1.51
N GLU A 170 -14.70 16.19 1.36
CA GLU A 170 -14.78 17.60 1.72
C GLU A 170 -14.36 17.79 3.19
N PRO A 171 -13.43 18.71 3.48
CA PRO A 171 -13.03 19.03 4.84
C PRO A 171 -14.24 19.56 5.62
N LYS A 172 -14.58 18.91 6.73
CA LYS A 172 -15.64 19.34 7.64
C LYS A 172 -15.05 19.63 9.00
N GLU A 173 -15.51 20.72 9.60
CA GLU A 173 -15.25 21.02 11.00
C GLU A 173 -15.80 19.87 11.87
N ASN A 174 -14.98 19.34 12.78
CA ASN A 174 -15.31 18.22 13.68
C ASN A 174 -15.55 16.84 13.04
N ASP A 175 -14.90 16.52 11.92
CA ASP A 175 -14.92 15.15 11.38
C ASP A 175 -14.13 14.17 12.26
N LEU A 176 -14.84 13.55 13.22
CA LEU A 176 -14.30 12.54 14.15
C LEU A 176 -13.67 11.31 13.49
N LYS A 177 -13.89 11.11 12.18
CA LYS A 177 -13.33 9.97 11.42
C LYS A 177 -12.18 10.40 10.51
N ARG A 178 -11.74 11.65 10.56
CA ARG A 178 -10.68 12.17 9.69
C ARG A 178 -9.38 11.39 9.87
N ASP A 179 -8.89 11.31 11.11
CA ASP A 179 -7.61 10.68 11.41
C ASP A 179 -7.62 9.19 11.06
N ALA A 180 -8.72 8.49 11.37
CA ALA A 180 -8.90 7.09 10.99
C ALA A 180 -8.89 6.89 9.45
N ARG A 181 -9.44 7.82 8.67
CA ARG A 181 -9.37 7.74 7.19
C ARG A 181 -7.97 8.01 6.67
N ILE A 182 -7.26 8.98 7.25
CA ILE A 182 -5.87 9.28 6.89
C ILE A 182 -5.00 8.06 7.19
N TYR A 183 -5.14 7.49 8.40
CA TYR A 183 -4.43 6.28 8.80
C TYR A 183 -4.69 5.11 7.85
N ASN A 184 -5.95 4.80 7.56
CA ASN A 184 -6.29 3.68 6.68
C ASN A 184 -5.72 3.86 5.26
N ALA A 185 -5.85 5.07 4.68
CA ALA A 185 -5.28 5.34 3.37
C ALA A 185 -3.75 5.23 3.38
N LEU A 186 -3.10 5.71 4.44
CA LEU A 186 -1.65 5.59 4.59
C LEU A 186 -1.22 4.12 4.73
N ALA A 187 -1.87 3.35 5.60
CA ALA A 187 -1.58 1.93 5.79
C ALA A 187 -1.74 1.13 4.47
N ASP A 188 -2.84 1.36 3.74
CA ASP A 188 -3.08 0.78 2.41
C ASP A 188 -1.96 1.12 1.42
N LEU A 189 -1.45 2.36 1.43
CA LEU A 189 -0.38 2.80 0.54
C LEU A 189 1.00 2.25 0.93
N MET A 190 1.25 2.08 2.23
CA MET A 190 2.48 1.49 2.75
C MET A 190 2.61 0.00 2.41
N VAL A 191 1.51 -0.69 2.07
CA VAL A 191 1.57 -2.07 1.55
C VAL A 191 2.49 -2.17 0.32
N ILE A 192 2.46 -1.18 -0.59
CA ILE A 192 3.30 -1.19 -1.80
C ILE A 192 4.79 -1.15 -1.43
N VAL A 193 5.14 -0.36 -0.43
CA VAL A 193 6.49 -0.22 0.12
C VAL A 193 6.92 -1.55 0.74
N ASN A 194 6.13 -2.07 1.67
CA ASN A 194 6.41 -3.32 2.38
C ASN A 194 6.57 -4.52 1.42
N LEU A 195 5.72 -4.61 0.39
CA LEU A 195 5.83 -5.64 -0.63
C LEU A 195 7.10 -5.54 -1.45
N SER A 196 7.51 -4.32 -1.78
CA SER A 196 8.72 -4.08 -2.57
C SER A 196 9.96 -4.49 -1.79
N GLU A 197 10.02 -4.16 -0.50
CA GLU A 197 11.10 -4.58 0.39
C GLU A 197 11.11 -6.10 0.63
N LEU A 198 9.95 -6.74 0.76
CA LEU A 198 9.85 -8.19 0.86
C LEU A 198 10.42 -8.89 -0.37
N ILE A 199 10.03 -8.43 -1.56
CA ILE A 199 10.47 -9.00 -2.82
C ILE A 199 11.97 -8.81 -2.99
N ASP A 200 12.49 -7.64 -2.63
CA ASP A 200 13.92 -7.36 -2.71
C ASP A 200 14.72 -8.17 -1.67
N GLY A 201 14.28 -8.21 -0.41
CA GLY A 201 14.88 -9.03 0.64
C GLY A 201 14.91 -10.52 0.28
N SER A 202 13.81 -11.04 -0.27
CA SER A 202 13.72 -12.43 -0.78
C SER A 202 14.77 -12.71 -1.86
N ARG A 203 15.05 -11.75 -2.74
CA ARG A 203 16.06 -11.91 -3.79
C ARG A 203 17.48 -11.90 -3.20
N ARG A 204 17.75 -10.99 -2.27
CA ARG A 204 19.07 -10.88 -1.61
C ARG A 204 19.42 -12.14 -0.82
N THR A 205 18.45 -12.80 -0.21
CA THR A 205 18.66 -14.06 0.54
C THR A 205 18.71 -15.31 -0.36
N GLY A 206 18.54 -15.16 -1.68
CA GLY A 206 18.49 -16.29 -2.62
C GLY A 206 17.21 -17.14 -2.49
N MET A 207 16.26 -16.73 -1.65
CA MET A 207 14.97 -17.39 -1.51
C MET A 207 14.13 -17.07 -2.75
N ASN A 208 14.04 -18.01 -3.68
CA ASN A 208 13.29 -17.85 -4.93
C ASN A 208 11.76 -17.99 -4.69
N MET A 209 11.19 -17.04 -3.94
CA MET A 209 9.79 -17.02 -3.52
C MET A 209 8.95 -16.18 -4.47
N LYS A 210 7.75 -16.68 -4.79
CA LYS A 210 6.75 -15.91 -5.54
C LYS A 210 5.79 -15.28 -4.54
N ILE A 211 6.04 -14.01 -4.23
CA ILE A 211 5.25 -13.24 -3.27
C ILE A 211 4.06 -12.62 -4.00
N HIS A 212 2.86 -12.85 -3.46
CA HIS A 212 1.60 -12.36 -3.97
C HIS A 212 0.90 -11.58 -2.85
N PHE A 213 0.28 -10.45 -3.18
CA PHE A 213 -0.59 -9.74 -2.26
C PHE A 213 -2.05 -10.00 -2.60
N GLU A 214 -2.83 -10.38 -1.60
CA GLU A 214 -4.26 -10.63 -1.74
C GLU A 214 -5.03 -9.80 -0.71
N THR A 215 -6.01 -9.05 -1.20
CA THR A 215 -6.92 -8.22 -0.40
C THR A 215 -8.31 -8.30 -0.99
N ILE A 216 -9.36 -8.22 -0.17
CA ILE A 216 -10.76 -8.07 -0.61
C ILE A 216 -11.19 -6.61 -0.83
N ASP A 217 -10.31 -5.65 -0.51
CA ASP A 217 -10.50 -4.24 -0.88
C ASP A 217 -10.25 -4.10 -2.39
N ARG A 218 -11.33 -3.86 -3.15
CA ARG A 218 -11.29 -3.79 -4.61
C ARG A 218 -10.49 -2.59 -5.11
N PRO A 219 -10.72 -1.35 -4.60
CA PRO A 219 -9.83 -0.22 -4.90
C PRO A 219 -8.36 -0.52 -4.67
N LEU A 220 -7.97 -1.06 -3.51
CA LEU A 220 -6.58 -1.36 -3.21
C LEU A 220 -6.01 -2.41 -4.17
N ARG A 221 -6.74 -3.51 -4.40
CA ARG A 221 -6.34 -4.54 -5.36
C ARG A 221 -6.13 -3.95 -6.77
N GLY A 222 -7.05 -3.10 -7.22
CA GLY A 222 -6.98 -2.47 -8.52
C GLY A 222 -5.79 -1.50 -8.62
N PHE A 223 -5.54 -0.73 -7.57
CA PHE A 223 -4.44 0.23 -7.52
C PHE A 223 -3.07 -0.47 -7.52
N ILE A 224 -2.88 -1.49 -6.67
CA ILE A 224 -1.60 -2.23 -6.58
C ILE A 224 -1.24 -2.93 -7.90
N ARG A 225 -2.23 -3.39 -8.67
CA ARG A 225 -1.98 -4.01 -9.99
C ARG A 225 -1.37 -3.06 -11.02
N GLU A 226 -1.52 -1.75 -10.81
CA GLU A 226 -0.87 -0.76 -11.66
C GLU A 226 0.63 -0.63 -11.37
N PHE A 227 1.11 -1.23 -10.28
CA PHE A 227 2.53 -1.27 -9.93
C PHE A 227 3.16 -2.57 -10.43
N GLY A 228 4.23 -2.44 -11.21
CA GLY A 228 5.05 -3.56 -11.64
C GLY A 228 5.94 -4.02 -10.48
N LEU A 229 5.40 -4.81 -9.55
CA LEU A 229 6.16 -5.41 -8.44
C LEU A 229 7.14 -6.51 -8.90
N LEU A 230 7.46 -6.58 -10.19
CA LEU A 230 8.39 -7.53 -10.79
C LEU A 230 9.65 -6.80 -11.23
N GLY A 231 10.77 -7.11 -10.59
CA GLY A 231 12.05 -6.53 -10.99
C GLY A 231 12.41 -6.70 -12.47
N VAL A 232 13.11 -5.65 -12.92
CA VAL A 232 13.82 -5.43 -14.20
C VAL A 232 12.88 -5.16 -15.39
N ALA A 233 12.79 -4.00 -16.03
CA ALA A 233 13.55 -2.73 -16.13
C ALA A 233 12.53 -1.59 -16.46
N ARG A 234 12.73 -0.27 -16.35
CA ARG A 234 13.86 0.67 -16.28
C ARG A 234 13.54 1.69 -15.17
N SER A 235 14.59 2.15 -14.48
CA SER A 235 14.62 3.07 -13.32
C SER A 235 13.37 3.91 -12.98
N ARG A 236 13.05 3.97 -11.67
CA ARG A 236 12.52 5.15 -10.94
C ARG A 236 12.63 4.88 -9.44
N LEU A 237 13.49 5.64 -8.75
CA LEU A 237 13.62 5.62 -7.30
C LEU A 237 12.37 6.28 -6.67
N ALA A 238 11.90 5.68 -5.59
CA ALA A 238 11.14 6.33 -4.54
C ALA A 238 11.98 6.17 -3.27
N LEU A 239 12.49 7.28 -2.72
CA LEU A 239 12.94 7.33 -1.35
C LEU A 239 11.71 7.17 -0.46
N VAL A 240 11.64 6.03 0.20
CA VAL A 240 10.71 5.79 1.30
C VAL A 240 11.58 5.63 2.53
N ASN A 241 11.58 6.63 3.41
CA ASN A 241 12.16 6.52 4.76
C ASN A 241 13.62 6.05 4.77
N ASP A 242 14.50 6.81 4.12
CA ASP A 242 15.94 6.56 3.95
C ASP A 242 16.31 5.30 3.14
N SER A 243 15.31 4.56 2.65
CA SER A 243 15.47 3.40 1.77
C SER A 243 15.06 3.75 0.35
N THR A 244 15.92 3.45 -0.61
CA THR A 244 15.63 3.63 -2.03
C THR A 244 14.92 2.40 -2.57
N ILE A 245 13.64 2.55 -2.91
CA ILE A 245 12.86 1.49 -3.59
C ILE A 245 12.68 1.86 -5.05
N THR A 246 12.91 0.93 -5.97
CA THR A 246 12.57 1.16 -7.38
C THR A 246 11.18 0.62 -7.69
N LEU A 247 10.26 1.51 -8.06
CA LEU A 247 8.88 1.16 -8.38
C LEU A 247 8.59 1.40 -9.87
N GLY A 248 8.16 0.36 -10.57
CA GLY A 248 7.54 0.48 -11.89
C GLY A 248 6.04 0.69 -11.75
N PHE A 249 5.44 1.46 -12.66
CA PHE A 249 3.98 1.58 -12.75
C PHE A 249 3.51 1.72 -14.20
N ASN A 250 2.25 1.38 -14.45
CA ASN A 250 1.61 1.50 -15.76
C ASN A 250 1.01 2.90 -15.94
N MET A 251 0.99 3.41 -17.18
CA MET A 251 0.36 4.70 -17.49
C MET A 251 -1.18 4.69 -17.38
N SER A 252 -1.81 3.51 -17.32
CA SER A 252 -3.21 3.35 -16.92
C SER A 252 -3.51 3.91 -15.52
N LEU A 253 -2.48 4.14 -14.71
CA LEU A 253 -2.58 4.86 -13.44
C LEU A 253 -3.08 6.31 -13.62
N PHE A 254 -2.88 6.93 -14.79
CA PHE A 254 -3.27 8.31 -15.09
C PHE A 254 -4.16 8.39 -16.33
N PRO A 255 -5.41 7.90 -16.26
CA PRO A 255 -6.25 7.67 -17.45
C PRO A 255 -6.62 8.96 -18.21
N LYS A 256 -6.55 10.13 -17.56
CA LYS A 256 -6.81 11.42 -18.20
C LYS A 256 -5.57 12.09 -18.80
N LEU A 257 -4.36 11.58 -18.55
CA LEU A 257 -3.15 12.10 -19.18
C LEU A 257 -3.02 11.54 -20.59
N ILE A 258 -3.08 12.42 -21.59
CA ILE A 258 -3.00 12.06 -23.01
C ILE A 258 -2.06 13.00 -23.78
N GLY A 259 -1.54 12.52 -24.92
CA GLY A 259 -0.74 13.31 -25.84
C GLY A 259 0.50 13.93 -25.20
N ALA A 260 0.78 15.19 -25.53
CA ALA A 260 1.96 15.92 -25.06
C ALA A 260 2.05 16.05 -23.53
N GLU A 261 0.91 16.12 -22.82
CA GLU A 261 0.92 16.23 -21.36
C GLU A 261 1.39 14.92 -20.70
N ALA A 262 1.01 13.76 -21.27
CA ALA A 262 1.50 12.47 -20.81
C ALA A 262 3.01 12.32 -21.04
N GLU A 263 3.53 12.81 -22.17
CA GLU A 263 4.96 12.83 -22.46
C GLU A 263 5.73 13.76 -21.52
N GLU A 264 5.22 14.95 -21.26
CA GLU A 264 5.79 15.91 -20.31
C GLU A 264 5.84 15.30 -18.90
N PHE A 265 4.73 14.72 -18.45
CA PHE A 265 4.64 14.02 -17.17
C PHE A 265 5.64 12.85 -17.08
N MET A 266 5.76 12.05 -18.14
CA MET A 266 6.70 10.93 -18.19
C MET A 266 8.15 11.37 -18.24
N LYS A 267 8.47 12.45 -18.97
CA LYS A 267 9.78 13.09 -18.90
C LYS A 267 10.02 13.49 -17.46
N TRP A 268 9.12 14.25 -16.84
CA TRP A 268 9.30 14.76 -15.50
C TRP A 268 9.57 13.68 -14.44
N ILE A 269 8.82 12.57 -14.45
CA ILE A 269 9.08 11.43 -13.54
C ILE A 269 10.43 10.76 -13.85
N ASN A 270 10.92 10.84 -15.11
CA ASN A 270 12.25 10.37 -15.50
C ASN A 270 13.39 11.38 -15.23
N THR A 271 13.14 12.70 -15.25
CA THR A 271 14.19 13.73 -15.24
C THR A 271 14.59 14.21 -13.85
N LYS A 272 13.79 14.06 -12.79
CA LYS A 272 14.21 14.39 -11.40
C LYS A 272 15.16 13.33 -10.82
N LYS A 273 16.23 13.05 -11.57
CA LYS A 273 17.36 12.20 -11.24
C LYS A 273 18.52 12.99 -10.61
N ARG A 274 18.37 14.31 -10.41
CA ARG A 274 19.47 15.22 -10.06
C ARG A 274 18.91 16.48 -9.40
N GLN A 275 18.80 16.50 -8.07
CA GLN A 275 18.93 17.69 -7.20
C GLN A 275 18.41 17.30 -5.81
N THR A 276 19.22 16.51 -5.12
CA THR A 276 19.44 16.56 -3.68
C THR A 276 20.89 16.17 -3.45
#